data_AF-A0A257RH10-F1
#
_entry.id   AF-A0A257RH10-F1
#
_cell.length_a   1.000
_cell.length_b   1.000
_cell.length_c   1.000
_cell.angle_alpha   90.00
_cell.angle_beta   90.00
_cell.angle_gamma   90.00
#
_symmetry.space_group_name_H-M   'P 1'
#
loop_
_entity.id
_entity.type
_entity.pdbx_description
1 polymer ?
#
loop_
_entity_poly.entity_id
_entity_poly.type
_entity_poly.pdbx_seq_one_letter_code
_entity_poly.pdbx_strand_id
1 'polypeptide(L)'
;MTRLEAALELVAVPSVSRDEARLAALVASRLREANHLEVERVGDNVVARTAGTHAHRRLVAGHLDTVPGDASRARLEGDRLVGVG
;
A
#
# COMPACT_ATOMS: atom_id res chain seq x y z
N MET A 1 16.39 -0.44 0.55
CA MET A 1 15.33 0.59 0.61
C MET A 1 14.98 0.85 2.06
N THR A 2 15.05 2.10 2.51
CA THR A 2 14.61 2.51 3.85
C THR A 2 13.08 2.49 3.94
N ARG A 3 12.51 2.57 5.14
CA ARG A 3 11.05 2.71 5.31
C ARG A 3 10.52 3.99 4.66
N LEU A 4 11.29 5.08 4.67
CA LEU A 4 10.92 6.34 4.03
C LEU A 4 10.92 6.24 2.51
N GLU A 5 11.91 5.55 1.93
CA GLU A 5 11.94 5.28 0.48
C GLU A 5 10.77 4.37 0.07
N ALA A 6 10.43 3.37 0.89
CA ALA A 6 9.27 2.51 0.67
C ALA A 6 7.95 3.30 0.72
N ALA A 7 7.81 4.21 1.68
CA ALA A 7 6.65 5.06 1.81
C ALA A 7 6.56 6.07 0.66
N LEU A 8 7.69 6.66 0.24
CA LEU A 8 7.73 7.57 -0.91
C LEU A 8 7.19 6.88 -2.17
N GLU A 9 7.54 5.61 -2.40
CA GLU A 9 7.05 4.86 -3.55
C GLU A 9 5.51 4.76 -3.58
N LEU A 10 4.87 4.59 -2.42
CA LEU A 10 3.42 4.56 -2.31
C LEU A 10 2.82 5.95 -2.50
N VAL A 11 3.36 6.96 -1.79
CA VAL A 11 2.87 8.35 -1.81
C VAL A 11 3.04 9.03 -3.18
N ALA A 12 4.01 8.58 -3.99
CA ALA A 12 4.22 9.05 -5.36
C ALA A 12 3.19 8.48 -6.37
N VAL A 13 2.32 7.57 -5.96
CA VAL A 13 1.24 7.04 -6.79
C VAL A 13 -0.08 7.71 -6.39
N PRO A 14 -0.76 8.43 -7.30
CA PRO A 14 -2.09 8.96 -7.02
C PRO A 14 -3.07 7.85 -6.62
N SER A 15 -3.88 8.11 -5.61
CA SER A 15 -4.92 7.20 -5.13
C SER A 15 -6.11 7.95 -4.54
N VAL A 16 -6.60 8.99 -5.22
CA VAL A 16 -7.79 9.72 -4.76
C VAL A 16 -8.95 8.74 -4.61
N SER A 17 -9.81 8.92 -3.59
CA SER A 17 -10.96 8.02 -3.35
C SER A 17 -11.72 7.70 -4.65
N ARG A 18 -11.92 6.40 -4.91
CA ARG A 18 -12.48 5.79 -6.14
C ARG A 18 -11.56 5.73 -7.36
N ASP A 19 -10.28 6.07 -7.23
CA ASP A 19 -9.25 5.96 -8.27
C ASP A 19 -7.96 5.28 -7.74
N GLU A 20 -8.11 4.26 -6.89
CA GLU A 20 -7.01 3.59 -6.19
C GLU A 20 -6.38 2.46 -7.00
N ALA A 21 -6.95 2.10 -8.15
CA ALA A 21 -6.62 0.88 -8.91
C ALA A 21 -5.12 0.70 -9.17
N ARG A 22 -4.40 1.79 -9.48
CA ARG A 22 -2.96 1.77 -9.73
C ARG A 22 -2.17 1.45 -8.45
N LEU A 23 -2.48 2.09 -7.34
CA LEU A 23 -1.83 1.82 -6.06
C LEU A 23 -2.17 0.42 -5.55
N ALA A 24 -3.42 -0.02 -5.71
CA ALA A 24 -3.86 -1.38 -5.39
C ALA A 24 -3.10 -2.44 -6.22
N ALA A 25 -2.81 -2.17 -7.50
CA ALA A 25 -1.98 -3.06 -8.32
C ALA A 25 -0.53 -3.13 -7.83
N LEU A 26 0.06 -1.98 -7.47
CA LEU A 26 1.42 -1.92 -6.91
C LEU A 26 1.54 -2.72 -5.61
N VAL A 27 0.63 -2.47 -4.66
CA VAL A 27 0.61 -3.18 -3.36
C VAL A 27 0.41 -4.69 -3.56
N ALA A 28 -0.51 -5.10 -4.43
CA ALA A 28 -0.73 -6.52 -4.72
C ALA A 28 0.49 -7.19 -5.36
N SER A 29 1.20 -6.50 -6.26
CA SER A 29 2.44 -7.02 -6.85
C SER A 29 3.50 -7.26 -5.77
N ARG A 30 3.72 -6.27 -4.90
CA ARG A 30 4.71 -6.37 -3.82
C ARG A 30 4.37 -7.47 -2.82
N LEU A 31 3.11 -7.61 -2.44
CA LEU A 31 2.68 -8.68 -1.52
C LEU A 31 2.85 -10.08 -2.14
N ARG A 32 2.70 -10.22 -3.47
CA ARG A 32 2.92 -11.51 -4.16
C ARG A 32 4.37 -11.95 -4.21
N GLU A 33 5.34 -11.06 -4.03
CA GLU A 33 6.75 -11.42 -3.90
C GLU A 33 7.02 -12.21 -2.60
N ALA A 34 6.14 -12.08 -1.60
CA ALA A 34 6.19 -12.87 -0.38
C ALA A 34 5.47 -14.21 -0.58
N ASN A 35 6.24 -15.24 -0.98
CA ASN A 35 5.73 -16.61 -1.29
C ASN A 35 4.90 -17.29 -0.18
N HIS A 36 4.89 -16.77 1.04
CA HIS A 36 4.10 -17.30 2.17
C HIS A 36 2.71 -16.63 2.31
N LEU A 37 2.39 -15.66 1.44
CA LEU A 37 1.11 -14.96 1.43
C LEU A 37 0.24 -15.42 0.26
N GLU A 38 -1.03 -15.72 0.57
CA GLU A 38 -2.10 -15.76 -0.42
C GLU A 38 -2.63 -14.34 -0.61
N VAL A 39 -2.59 -13.84 -1.86
CA VAL A 39 -3.00 -12.47 -2.20
C VAL A 39 -4.24 -12.50 -3.09
N GLU A 40 -5.31 -11.86 -2.64
CA GLU A 40 -6.61 -11.77 -3.29
C GLU A 40 -6.97 -10.30 -3.58
N ARG A 41 -7.69 -10.08 -4.69
CA ARG A 41 -8.20 -8.77 -5.10
C ARG A 41 -9.73 -8.78 -5.01
N VAL A 42 -10.29 -7.78 -4.32
CA VAL A 42 -11.74 -7.54 -4.24
C VAL A 42 -11.99 -6.10 -4.67
N GLY A 43 -12.16 -5.90 -5.98
CA GLY A 43 -12.04 -4.57 -6.59
C GLY A 43 -10.64 -3.98 -6.34
N ASP A 44 -10.58 -2.76 -5.81
CA ASP A 44 -9.33 -2.08 -5.44
C ASP A 44 -8.85 -2.36 -4.01
N ASN A 45 -9.54 -3.25 -3.29
CA ASN A 45 -9.02 -3.81 -2.05
C ASN A 45 -7.99 -4.91 -2.35
N VAL A 46 -6.94 -4.95 -1.54
CA VAL A 46 -5.91 -6.00 -1.56
C VAL A 46 -5.92 -6.72 -0.23
N VAL A 47 -6.20 -8.02 -0.26
CA VAL A 47 -6.19 -8.87 0.94
C VAL A 47 -5.02 -9.83 0.82
N ALA A 48 -4.12 -9.82 1.80
CA ALA A 48 -3.04 -10.79 1.91
C ALA A 48 -3.15 -11.55 3.24
N ARG A 49 -2.97 -12.86 3.19
CA ARG A 49 -3.09 -13.73 4.37
C ARG A 49 -2.09 -14.87 4.34
N THR A 50 -1.64 -15.31 5.50
CA THR A 50 -0.90 -16.57 5.64
C THR A 50 -1.87 -17.75 5.76
N ALA A 51 -1.46 -18.91 5.26
CA ALA A 51 -2.09 -20.19 5.59
C ALA A 51 -1.55 -20.65 6.96
N GLY A 52 -2.42 -20.81 7.94
CA GLY A 52 -2.02 -21.21 9.30
C GLY A 52 -3.22 -21.66 10.11
N THR A 53 -2.99 -22.57 11.06
CA THR A 53 -4.02 -23.25 11.86
C THR A 53 -4.14 -22.71 13.28
N HIS A 54 -3.50 -21.57 13.58
CA HIS A 54 -3.61 -20.95 14.90
C HIS A 54 -5.06 -20.58 15.22
N ALA A 55 -5.45 -20.79 16.48
CA ALA A 55 -6.80 -20.48 16.97
C ALA A 55 -7.14 -18.97 16.90
N HIS A 56 -6.12 -18.10 16.86
CA HIS A 56 -6.27 -16.66 16.76
C HIS A 56 -5.55 -16.10 15.54
N ARG A 57 -6.19 -15.13 14.87
CA ARG A 57 -5.65 -14.43 13.70
C ARG A 57 -5.55 -12.94 13.99
N ARG A 58 -4.40 -12.34 13.66
CA ARG A 58 -4.19 -10.89 13.73
C ARG A 58 -4.53 -10.27 12.39
N LEU A 59 -5.25 -9.15 12.44
CA LEU A 59 -5.58 -8.34 11.26
C LEU A 59 -4.79 -7.03 11.35
N VAL A 60 -4.15 -6.66 10.25
CA VAL A 60 -3.64 -5.31 10.03
C VAL A 60 -4.40 -4.76 8.83
N ALA A 61 -5.09 -3.64 9.04
CA ALA A 61 -5.92 -3.02 8.02
C ALA A 61 -5.66 -1.51 7.98
N GLY A 62 -5.80 -0.96 6.78
CA GLY A 62 -5.69 0.45 6.45
C GLY A 62 -6.36 0.69 5.11
N HIS A 63 -6.43 1.95 4.69
CA HIS A 63 -7.00 2.32 3.39
C HIS A 63 -5.88 2.77 2.45
N LEU A 64 -6.11 2.62 1.14
CA LEU A 64 -5.17 3.06 0.09
C LEU A 64 -5.50 4.46 -0.43
N ASP A 65 -6.72 4.94 -0.16
CA ASP A 65 -7.22 6.14 -0.78
C ASP A 65 -6.77 7.42 -0.07
N THR A 66 -6.77 8.51 -0.81
CA THR A 66 -6.49 9.85 -0.31
C THR A 66 -7.59 10.82 -0.69
N VAL A 67 -7.60 11.98 -0.02
CA VAL A 67 -8.27 13.17 -0.55
C VAL A 67 -7.56 13.69 -1.81
N PRO A 68 -8.18 14.59 -2.60
CA PRO A 68 -7.53 15.20 -3.76
C PRO A 68 -6.22 15.93 -3.42
N GLY A 69 -5.21 15.77 -4.27
CA GLY A 69 -3.89 16.40 -4.12
C GLY A 69 -2.92 15.99 -5.23
N ASP A 70 -1.74 16.62 -5.27
CA ASP A 70 -0.72 16.36 -6.29
C ASP A 70 0.38 15.42 -5.76
N ALA A 71 0.22 14.12 -6.05
CA ALA A 71 1.18 13.08 -5.68
C ALA A 71 2.57 13.27 -6.33
N SER A 72 2.67 14.01 -7.44
CA SER A 72 3.97 14.26 -8.10
C SER A 72 4.91 15.14 -7.27
N ARG A 73 4.38 15.80 -6.22
CA ARG A 73 5.16 16.64 -5.28
C ARG A 73 5.77 15.86 -4.11
N ALA A 74 5.52 14.55 -4.04
CA ALA A 74 6.07 13.67 -3.03
C ALA A 74 7.61 13.69 -3.07
N ARG A 75 8.26 13.92 -1.92
CA ARG A 75 9.72 13.98 -1.83
C ARG A 75 10.24 13.70 -0.43
N LEU A 76 11.49 13.25 -0.37
CA LEU A 76 12.24 13.17 0.88
C LEU A 76 12.98 14.48 1.15
N GLU A 77 12.90 14.95 2.38
CA GLU A 77 13.62 16.10 2.92
C GLU A 77 14.36 15.65 4.19
N GLY A 78 15.61 15.18 4.02
CA GLY A 78 16.36 14.58 5.12
C GLY A 78 15.71 13.30 5.64
N ASP A 79 15.25 13.33 6.89
CA ASP A 79 14.54 12.25 7.57
C ASP A 79 13.00 12.37 7.50
N ARG A 80 12.48 13.30 6.68
CA ARG A 80 11.04 13.54 6.49
C ARG A 80 10.58 13.16 5.08
N LEU A 81 9.42 12.53 4.99
CA LEU A 81 8.64 12.41 3.74
C LEU A 81 7.56 13.50 3.72
N VAL A 82 7.47 14.25 2.61
CA VAL A 82 6.42 15.26 2.37
C VAL A 82 5.58 14.80 1.18
N GLY A 83 4.27 14.71 1.35
CA GLY A 83 3.32 14.29 0.31
C GLY A 83 1.87 14.28 0.82
N VAL A 84 0.96 13.70 0.05
CA VAL A 84 -0.46 13.51 0.39
C VAL A 84 -0.68 12.03 0.71
N GLY A 85 -1.34 11.75 1.85
CA GLY A 85 -1.36 10.42 2.47
C GLY A 85 -0.27 10.28 3.53
#